data_AF-A0A8J7JNZ4-F1
#
_entry.id   AF-A0A8J7JNZ4-F1
#
_cell.length_a   1.000
_cell.length_b   1.000
_cell.length_c   1.000
_cell.angle_alpha   90.00
_cell.angle_beta   90.00
_cell.angle_gamma   90.00
#
_symmetry.space_group_name_H-M   'P 1'
#
loop_
_entity.id
_entity.type
_entity.pdbx_description
1 polymer ?
#
loop_
_entity_poly.entity_id
_entity_poly.type
_entity_poly.pdbx_seq_one_letter_code
_entity_poly.pdbx_strand_id
1 'polypeptide(L)' 'MPPQFYLTQPAIQHIEAIADYIAGQTGLQQAERFLSKLNAKYARITQFPNMGRPRGEILPELRSLSMESYLILGVA' A
#
# COMPACT_ATOMS: atom_id res chain seq x y z
N MET A 1 16.40 -12.51 -4.65
CA MET A 1 16.12 -11.26 -5.39
C MET A 1 15.19 -10.41 -4.53
N PRO A 2 15.42 -9.09 -4.39
CA PRO A 2 14.45 -8.25 -3.72
C PRO A 2 13.13 -8.32 -4.50
N PRO A 3 11.98 -8.35 -3.81
CA PRO A 3 10.70 -8.37 -4.47
C PRO A 3 10.56 -7.16 -5.40
N GLN A 4 10.33 -7.42 -6.69
CA GLN A 4 10.08 -6.37 -7.68
C GLN A 4 8.60 -6.02 -7.67
N PHE A 5 8.30 -4.77 -7.33
CA PHE A 5 6.99 -4.17 -7.53
C PHE A 5 7.19 -2.79 -8.17
N TYR A 6 6.16 -2.31 -8.85
CA TYR A 6 6.11 -0.97 -9.40
C TYR A 6 4.99 -0.18 -8.71
N LEU A 7 5.31 1.04 -8.27
CA LEU A 7 4.31 1.98 -7.78
C LEU A 7 3.98 2.96 -8.89
N THR A 8 2.69 3.15 -9.15
CA THR A 8 2.23 4.18 -10.06
C THR A 8 2.47 5.56 -9.44
N GLN A 9 2.64 6.60 -10.27
CA GLN A 9 2.82 7.96 -9.77
C GLN A 9 1.70 8.41 -8.81
N PRO A 10 0.40 8.12 -9.07
CA PRO A 10 -0.66 8.44 -8.11
C PRO A 10 -0.52 7.69 -6.78
N ALA A 11 -0.06 6.44 -6.80
CA ALA A 11 0.17 5.68 -5.57
C ALA A 11 1.26 6.33 -4.71
N ILE A 12 2.35 6.80 -5.32
CA ILE A 12 3.43 7.52 -4.63
C ILE A 12 2.87 8.79 -3.96
N GLN A 13 2.12 9.61 -4.72
CA GLN A 13 1.52 10.84 -4.20
C GLN A 13 0.55 10.59 -3.03
N HIS A 14 -0.24 9.51 -3.08
CA HIS A 14 -1.11 9.14 -1.97
C HIS A 14 -0.34 8.72 -0.72
N ILE A 15 0.77 7.99 -0.89
CA ILE A 15 1.63 7.58 0.23
C ILE A 15 2.23 8.81 0.91
N GLU A 16 2.75 9.76 0.13
CA GLU A 16 3.29 11.03 0.62
C GLU A 16 2.21 11.83 1.38
N ALA A 17 1.04 12.03 0.77
CA ALA A 17 -0.06 12.77 1.39
C ALA A 17 -0.55 12.13 2.71
N ILE A 18 -0.62 10.79 2.78
CA ILE A 18 -0.99 10.08 4.00
C ILE A 18 0.10 10.23 5.07
N ALA A 19 1.37 10.10 4.70
CA ALA A 19 2.49 10.26 5.63
C ALA A 19 2.54 11.67 6.20
N ASP A 20 2.39 12.69 5.36
CA ASP A 20 2.32 14.10 5.77
C ASP A 20 1.14 14.37 6.71
N TYR A 21 -0.03 13.80 6.39
CA TYR A 21 -1.20 13.89 7.24
C TYR A 21 -0.95 13.27 8.62
N ILE A 22 -0.42 12.04 8.68
CA ILE A 22 -0.11 11.35 9.94
C ILE A 22 0.93 12.14 10.73
N ALA A 23 1.97 12.67 10.08
CA ALA A 23 3.00 13.48 10.71
C ALA A 23 2.41 14.76 11.33
N GLY A 24 1.53 15.44 10.61
CA GLY A 24 0.84 16.65 11.08
C GLY A 24 -0.13 16.39 12.24
N GLN A 25 -0.75 15.21 12.30
CA GLN A 25 -1.72 14.87 13.37
C GLN A 25 -1.08 14.23 14.60
N THR A 26 -0.03 13.41 14.40
CA THR A 26 0.46 12.48 15.44
C THR A 26 2.00 12.45 15.56
N GLY A 27 2.70 13.26 14.77
CA GLY A 27 4.15 13.39 14.79
C GLY A 27 4.88 12.43 13.83
N LEU A 28 6.13 12.75 13.54
CA LEU A 28 6.96 12.09 12.53
C LEU A 28 7.14 10.58 12.79
N GLN A 29 7.34 10.18 14.06
CA GLN A 29 7.54 8.76 14.41
C GLN A 29 6.35 7.88 14.00
N GLN A 30 5.13 8.42 14.03
CA GLN A 30 3.94 7.66 13.64
C GLN A 30 3.84 7.53 12.12
N ALA A 31 4.25 8.55 11.37
CA ALA A 31 4.35 8.49 9.91
C ALA A 31 5.40 7.47 9.46
N GLU A 32 6.57 7.44 10.10
CA GLU A 32 7.61 6.44 9.83
C GLU A 32 7.12 5.01 10.11
N ARG A 33 6.40 4.81 11.22
CA ARG A 33 5.77 3.51 11.54
C ARG A 33 4.77 3.08 10.48
N PHE A 34 3.97 4.00 9.96
CA PHE A 34 3.04 3.73 8.86
C PHE A 34 3.80 3.28 7.59
N LEU A 35 4.83 4.01 7.18
CA LEU A 35 5.64 3.69 6.00
C LEU A 35 6.33 2.32 6.14
N SER A 36 6.85 2.00 7.32
CA SER A 36 7.46 0.70 7.61
C SER A 36 6.45 -0.46 7.46
N LYS A 37 5.23 -0.30 8.00
CA LYS A 37 4.15 -1.28 7.85
C LYS A 37 3.73 -1.46 6.38
N LEU A 38 3.65 -0.36 5.64
CA LEU A 38 3.31 -0.37 4.22
C LEU A 38 4.37 -1.15 3.42
N ASN A 39 5.66 -0.89 3.67
CA ASN A 39 6.75 -1.59 3.01
C ASN A 39 6.74 -3.11 3.33
N ALA A 40 6.49 -3.47 4.58
CA ALA A 40 6.32 -4.88 4.97
C ALA A 40 5.12 -5.53 4.26
N LYS A 41 4.05 -4.78 4.01
CA LYS A 41 2.89 -5.26 3.26
C LYS A 41 3.24 -5.49 1.78
N TYR A 42 4.00 -4.60 1.14
CA TYR A 42 4.46 -4.78 -0.23
C TYR A 42 5.31 -6.04 -0.38
N ALA A 43 6.27 -6.27 0.52
CA ALA A 43 7.07 -7.49 0.53
C ALA A 43 6.20 -8.76 0.60
N ARG A 44 5.11 -8.72 1.36
CA ARG A 44 4.16 -9.83 1.44
C ARG A 44 3.34 -9.99 0.16
N ILE A 45 2.89 -8.90 -0.46
CA ILE A 45 2.15 -8.95 -1.74
C ILE A 45 3.00 -9.60 -2.82
N THR A 46 4.27 -9.21 -2.93
CA THR A 46 5.19 -9.79 -3.92
C THR A 46 5.52 -11.26 -3.69
N GLN A 47 5.41 -11.76 -2.46
CA GLN A 47 5.55 -13.18 -2.15
C GLN A 47 4.26 -13.97 -2.43
N PHE A 48 3.10 -13.31 -2.28
CA PHE A 48 1.78 -13.93 -2.41
C PHE A 48 0.86 -13.08 -3.30
N PRO A 49 1.12 -12.99 -4.62
CA PRO A 49 0.43 -12.03 -5.51
C PRO A 49 -1.09 -12.22 -5.55
N ASN A 50 -1.57 -13.45 -5.37
CA ASN A 50 -3.00 -13.77 -5.33
C ASN A 50 -3.67 -13.49 -3.96
N MET A 51 -2.99 -12.80 -3.03
CA MET A 51 -3.58 -12.42 -1.75
C MET A 51 -4.54 -11.22 -1.89
N GLY A 52 -5.39 -11.01 -0.87
CA GLY A 52 -6.39 -9.94 -0.90
C GLY A 52 -7.67 -10.31 -1.63
N ARG A 53 -8.60 -9.37 -1.71
CA ARG A 53 -9.93 -9.57 -2.31
C ARG A 53 -9.90 -9.15 -3.78
N PRO A 54 -10.33 -10.01 -4.73
CA PRO A 54 -10.55 -9.60 -6.11
C PRO A 54 -11.55 -8.45 -6.18
N ARG A 55 -11.27 -7.48 -7.04
CA ARG A 55 -12.07 -6.27 -7.30
C ARG A 55 -12.44 -6.15 -8.77
N GLY A 56 -12.86 -7.27 -9.36
CA GLY A 56 -13.31 -7.32 -10.76
C GLY A 56 -14.50 -6.40 -11.04
N GLU A 57 -15.23 -5.99 -10.00
CA GLU A 57 -16.28 -4.98 -10.07
C GLU A 57 -15.76 -3.55 -10.33
N ILE A 58 -14.46 -3.28 -10.11
CA ILE A 58 -13.81 -1.99 -10.35
C ILE A 58 -12.98 -2.05 -11.64
N LEU A 59 -12.10 -3.06 -11.74
CA LEU A 59 -11.23 -3.29 -12.89
C LEU A 59 -10.84 -4.78 -12.95
N PRO A 60 -10.75 -5.41 -14.14
CA PRO A 60 -10.20 -6.75 -14.27
C PRO A 60 -8.85 -6.89 -13.58
N GLU A 61 -8.61 -8.05 -12.96
CA GLU A 61 -7.35 -8.41 -12.28
C GLU A 61 -6.98 -7.55 -11.05
N LEU A 62 -7.76 -6.51 -10.75
CA LEU A 62 -7.53 -5.67 -9.58
C LEU A 62 -7.77 -6.47 -8.30
N ARG A 63 -6.88 -6.26 -7.32
CA ARG A 63 -7.00 -6.79 -5.98
C ARG A 63 -6.91 -5.67 -4.96
N SER A 64 -7.67 -5.80 -3.88
CA SER A 64 -7.57 -4.91 -2.73
C SER A 64 -7.03 -5.65 -1.52
N LEU A 65 -6.10 -5.02 -0.81
CA LEU A 65 -5.65 -5.46 0.51
C LEU A 65 -5.90 -4.36 1.53
N SER A 66 -6.45 -4.73 2.69
CA SER A 66 -6.55 -3.83 3.82
C SER A 66 -5.22 -3.68 4.55
N MET A 67 -4.94 -2.44 4.96
CA MET A 67 -3.91 -2.08 5.91
C MET A 67 -4.49 -0.98 6.81
N GLU A 68 -4.82 -1.34 8.05
CA GLU A 68 -5.50 -0.43 8.99
C GLU A 68 -6.76 0.16 8.34
N SER A 69 -6.86 1.50 8.26
CA SER A 69 -7.98 2.22 7.67
C SER A 69 -7.83 2.46 6.16
N TYR A 70 -6.81 1.89 5.51
CA TYR A 70 -6.48 2.11 4.10
C TYR A 70 -6.62 0.85 3.26
N LEU A 71 -6.85 1.04 1.96
CA LEU A 71 -6.82 -0.02 0.96
C LEU A 71 -5.63 0.19 0.03
N ILE A 72 -4.84 -0.88 -0.14
CA ILE A 72 -3.82 -0.98 -1.17
C ILE A 72 -4.48 -1.64 -2.38
N LEU A 73 -4.45 -0.96 -3.52
CA LEU A 73 -4.99 -1.44 -4.77
C LEU A 73 -3.82 -1.78 -5.71
N GLY A 74 -3.85 -2.98 -6.27
CA GLY A 74 -2.80 -3.43 -7.19
C GLY A 74 -3.29 -4.57 -8.08
N VAL A 75 -2.63 -4.71 -9.21
CA VAL A 75 -2.74 -5.89 -10.09
C VAL A 75 -1.52 -6.78 -9.82
N ALA A 76 -1.74 -8.09 -9.89
CA ALA A 76 -0.71 -9.11 -9.71
C ALA A 76 -0.02 -9.45 -11.01
#